data_AF-A0A5D4UMF5-F1
#
_entry.id   AF-A0A5D4UMF5-F1
#
_cell.length_a   1.000
_cell.length_b   1.000
_cell.length_c   1.000
_cell.angle_alpha   90.00
_cell.angle_beta   90.00
_cell.angle_gamma   90.00
#
_symmetry.space_group_name_H-M   'P 1'
#
loop_
_entity.id
_entity.type
_entity.pdbx_description
1 polymer ?
#
loop_
_entity_poly.entity_id
_entity_poly.type
_entity_poly.pdbx_seq_one_letter_code
_entity_poly.pdbx_strand_id
1 'polypeptide(L)'
;MKKSAFVIILLHIIICFLWIMNSGYLFSMVGMILWIASVALGFIIQRQLDKATIIRRVLVISNWWMLFLMVMTVGIYFAVSSMP
;
A
#
# COMPACT_ATOMS: atom_id res chain seq x y z
N MET A 1 -2.04 15.43 11.42
CA MET A 1 -2.93 14.32 10.99
C MET A 1 -3.34 14.39 9.53
N LYS A 2 -4.06 15.44 9.07
CA LYS A 2 -4.49 15.56 7.66
C LYS A 2 -3.32 15.58 6.66
N LYS A 3 -2.26 16.34 6.96
CA LYS A 3 -1.02 16.38 6.16
C LYS A 3 -0.35 15.01 6.06
N SER A 4 -0.20 14.32 7.20
CA SER A 4 0.37 12.97 7.27
C SER A 4 -0.43 11.95 6.46
N ALA A 5 -1.76 12.03 6.51
CA ALA A 5 -2.64 11.18 5.70
C ALA A 5 -2.44 11.42 4.19
N PHE A 6 -2.25 12.67 3.78
CA PHE A 6 -1.97 13.01 2.39
C PHE A 6 -0.63 12.45 1.92
N VAL A 7 0.41 12.52 2.76
CA VAL A 7 1.72 11.91 2.49
C VAL A 7 1.59 10.39 2.30
N ILE A 8 0.84 9.71 3.16
CA ILE A 8 0.60 8.25 3.02
C ILE A 8 -0.14 7.93 1.73
N ILE A 9 -1.19 8.68 1.39
CA ILE A 9 -1.93 8.49 0.13
C ILE A 9 -0.99 8.64 -1.07
N LEU A 10 -0.12 9.64 -1.06
CA LEU A 10 0.87 9.86 -2.13
C LEU A 10 1.86 8.69 -2.21
N LEU A 11 2.32 8.20 -1.06
CA LEU A 11 3.21 7.04 -0.98
C LEU A 11 2.53 5.78 -1.55
N HIS A 12 1.25 5.55 -1.25
CA HIS A 12 0.48 4.46 -1.84
C HIS A 12 0.33 4.57 -3.36
N ILE A 13 0.19 5.79 -3.89
CA ILE A 13 0.17 6.02 -5.35
C ILE A 13 1.53 5.62 -5.96
N ILE A 14 2.64 6.04 -5.34
CA ILE A 14 3.99 5.65 -5.78
C ILE A 14 4.14 4.12 -5.78
N ILE A 15 3.75 3.46 -4.69
CA ILE A 15 3.80 2.00 -4.60
C ILE A 15 2.95 1.35 -5.70
N CYS A 16 1.75 1.87 -5.96
CA CYS A 16 0.90 1.36 -7.01
C CYS A 16 1.58 1.45 -8.40
N PHE A 17 2.24 2.58 -8.70
CA PHE A 17 3.00 2.72 -9.94
C PHE A 17 4.18 1.75 -9.99
N LEU A 18 4.96 1.64 -8.91
CA LEU A 18 6.08 0.70 -8.85
C LEU A 18 5.62 -0.76 -9.02
N TRP A 19 4.43 -1.09 -8.50
CA TRP A 19 3.83 -2.42 -8.65
C TRP A 19 3.43 -2.70 -10.09
N ILE A 20 2.74 -1.76 -10.75
CA ILE A 20 2.34 -1.87 -12.16
C ILE A 20 3.58 -2.00 -13.07
N MET A 21 4.65 -1.28 -12.75
CA MET A 21 5.92 -1.35 -13.49
C MET A 21 6.74 -2.62 -13.20
N ASN A 22 6.24 -3.52 -12.36
CA ASN A 22 6.97 -4.69 -11.87
C ASN A 22 8.38 -4.32 -11.34
N SER A 23 8.47 -3.24 -10.56
CA SER A 23 9.77 -2.65 -10.20
C SER A 23 10.54 -3.50 -9.18
N GLY A 24 11.79 -3.83 -9.51
CA GLY A 24 12.69 -4.51 -8.58
C GLY A 24 12.95 -3.74 -7.29
N TYR A 25 12.80 -2.41 -7.27
CA TYR A 25 12.91 -1.62 -6.04
C TYR A 25 11.79 -1.94 -5.05
N LEU A 26 10.55 -2.08 -5.53
CA LEU A 26 9.41 -2.42 -4.68
C LEU A 26 9.50 -3.85 -4.15
N PHE A 27 9.87 -4.79 -5.01
CA PHE A 27 9.97 -6.22 -4.64
C PHE A 27 11.30 -6.60 -3.98
N SER A 28 12.20 -5.63 -3.79
CA SER A 28 13.36 -5.81 -2.90
C SER A 28 12.90 -5.98 -1.44
N MET A 29 13.74 -6.59 -0.61
CA MET A 29 13.45 -6.74 0.82
C MET A 29 13.13 -5.39 1.49
N VAL A 30 13.88 -4.35 1.15
CA VAL A 30 13.67 -2.98 1.67
C VAL A 30 12.34 -2.41 1.17
N GLY A 31 12.03 -2.55 -0.13
CA GLY A 31 10.78 -2.09 -0.71
C GLY A 31 9.56 -2.73 -0.08
N MET A 32 9.60 -4.04 0.15
CA MET A 32 8.54 -4.80 0.81
C MET A 32 8.34 -4.34 2.26
N ILE A 33 9.43 -4.13 3.02
CA ILE A 33 9.35 -3.60 4.39
C ILE A 33 8.72 -2.21 4.40
N LEU A 34 9.15 -1.31 3.50
CA LEU A 34 8.59 0.04 3.39
C LEU A 34 7.11 0.02 3.00
N TRP A 35 6.71 -0.88 2.10
CA TRP A 35 5.32 -1.06 1.73
C TRP A 35 4.48 -1.51 2.93
N ILE A 36 4.89 -2.55 3.65
CA ILE A 36 4.19 -3.04 4.86
C ILE A 36 4.11 -1.93 5.92
N ALA A 37 5.21 -1.22 6.15
CA ALA A 37 5.24 -0.10 7.09
C ALA A 37 4.26 1.01 6.68
N SER A 38 4.19 1.36 5.39
CA SER A 38 3.25 2.37 4.88
C SER A 38 1.80 2.02 5.17
N VAL A 39 1.40 0.76 4.98
CA VAL A 39 0.05 0.28 5.25
C VAL A 39 -0.26 0.32 6.75
N ALA A 40 0.67 -0.13 7.58
CA ALA A 40 0.53 -0.07 9.03
C ALA A 40 0.34 1.37 9.53
N LEU A 41 1.18 2.29 9.06
CA LEU A 41 1.07 3.72 9.35
C LEU A 41 -0.25 4.31 8.84
N GLY A 42 -0.69 3.90 7.67
CA GLY A 42 -1.99 4.28 7.10
C GLY A 42 -3.15 3.92 8.02
N PHE A 43 -3.16 2.71 8.60
CA PHE A 43 -4.20 2.31 9.56
C PHE A 43 -4.14 3.09 10.88
N ILE A 44 -2.94 3.37 11.40
CA ILE A 44 -2.76 4.17 12.61
C ILE A 44 -3.30 5.58 12.38
N ILE A 45 -2.90 6.23 11.29
CA ILE A 45 -3.35 7.59 10.95
C ILE A 45 -4.86 7.63 10.70
N GLN A 46 -5.43 6.60 10.06
CA GLN A 46 -6.87 6.49 9.83
C GLN A 46 -7.68 6.46 11.12
N ARG A 47 -7.18 5.82 12.19
CA ARG A 47 -7.86 5.77 13.50
C ARG A 47 -7.88 7.13 14.20
N GLN A 48 -6.89 7.98 13.92
CA GLN A 48 -6.73 9.30 14.51
C GLN A 48 -7.43 10.42 13.71
N LEU A 49 -8.08 10.09 12.58
CA LEU A 49 -8.84 11.04 11.77
C LEU A 49 -10.34 10.96 12.06
N ASP A 50 -11.01 12.11 12.04
CA ASP A 50 -12.46 12.20 12.20
C ASP A 50 -13.21 11.40 11.12
N LYS A 51 -14.22 10.66 11.56
CA LYS A 51 -14.99 9.73 10.70
C LYS A 51 -15.64 10.41 9.49
N ALA A 52 -15.99 11.70 9.60
CA ALA A 52 -16.70 12.46 8.58
C ALA A 52 -15.80 13.06 7.48
N THR A 53 -14.47 12.92 7.58
CA THR A 53 -13.56 13.56 6.62
C THR A 53 -13.38 12.74 5.34
N ILE A 54 -13.44 13.41 4.17
CA ILE A 54 -13.18 12.80 2.86
C ILE A 54 -11.79 12.16 2.82
N ILE A 55 -10.79 12.82 3.40
CA ILE A 55 -9.41 12.34 3.48
C ILE A 55 -9.34 10.95 4.14
N ARG A 56 -10.10 10.72 5.21
CA ARG A 56 -10.15 9.41 5.86
C ARG A 56 -10.73 8.35 4.94
N ARG A 57 -11.81 8.63 4.20
CA ARG A 57 -12.40 7.67 3.24
C ARG A 57 -11.39 7.31 2.15
N VAL A 58 -10.70 8.30 1.59
CA VAL A 58 -9.65 8.07 0.59
C VAL A 58 -8.51 7.22 1.17
N LEU A 59 -8.05 7.54 2.39
CA LEU A 59 -7.00 6.76 3.06
C LEU A 59 -7.44 5.31 3.32
N VAL A 60 -8.70 5.07 3.70
CA VAL A 60 -9.27 3.72 3.88
C VAL A 60 -9.21 2.94 2.58
N ILE A 61 -9.74 3.50 1.49
CA ILE A 61 -9.76 2.85 0.18
C ILE A 61 -8.33 2.55 -0.27
N SER A 62 -7.44 3.52 -0.11
CA SER A 62 -6.03 3.39 -0.47
C SER A 62 -5.31 2.30 0.34
N ASN A 63 -5.53 2.21 1.66
CA ASN A 63 -4.98 1.13 2.49
C ASN A 63 -5.47 -0.25 2.05
N TRP A 64 -6.77 -0.40 1.80
CA TRP A 64 -7.34 -1.67 1.34
C TRP A 64 -6.80 -2.06 -0.04
N TRP A 65 -6.62 -1.08 -0.93
CA TRP A 65 -5.99 -1.31 -2.23
C TRP A 65 -4.55 -1.82 -2.09
N MET A 66 -3.76 -1.23 -1.18
CA MET A 66 -2.40 -1.71 -0.91
C MET A 66 -2.37 -3.15 -0.38
N LEU A 67 -3.29 -3.51 0.52
CA LEU A 67 -3.41 -4.89 1.00
C LEU A 67 -3.81 -5.85 -0.12
N PHE A 68 -4.75 -5.47 -0.97
CA PHE A 68 -5.15 -6.25 -2.13
C PHE A 68 -3.95 -6.52 -3.04
N LEU A 69 -3.15 -5.50 -3.36
CA LEU A 69 -1.94 -5.64 -4.16
C LEU A 69 -0.90 -6.57 -3.51
N MET A 70 -0.76 -6.58 -2.18
CA MET A 70 0.10 -7.56 -1.49
C MET A 70 -0.40 -8.99 -1.70
N VAL A 71 -1.70 -9.24 -1.52
CA VAL A 71 -2.30 -10.56 -1.75
C VAL A 71 -2.10 -11.00 -3.20
N MET A 72 -2.32 -10.09 -4.16
CA MET A 72 -2.07 -10.35 -5.58
C MET A 72 -0.61 -10.69 -5.84
N THR A 73 0.34 -9.99 -5.19
CA THR A 73 1.78 -10.28 -5.31
C THR A 73 2.10 -11.70 -4.88
N VAL A 74 1.55 -12.14 -3.73
CA VAL A 74 1.74 -13.51 -3.24
C VAL A 74 1.10 -14.52 -4.20
N GLY A 75 -0.11 -14.25 -4.69
CA GLY A 75 -0.78 -15.10 -5.67
C GLY A 75 0.00 -15.25 -6.98
N ILE A 76 0.53 -14.14 -7.51
CA ILE A 76 1.38 -14.13 -8.70
C ILE A 76 2.67 -14.93 -8.45
N TYR A 77 3.32 -14.74 -7.29
CA TYR A 77 4.52 -15.49 -6.95
C TYR A 77 4.26 -17.00 -7.00
N PHE A 78 3.18 -17.48 -6.37
CA PHE A 78 2.82 -18.91 -6.43
C PHE A 78 2.48 -19.37 -7.85
N ALA A 79 1.70 -18.60 -8.59
CA ALA A 79 1.33 -18.94 -9.97
C ALA A 79 2.58 -19.09 -10.86
N VAL A 80 3.52 -18.15 -10.78
CA VAL A 80 4.77 -18.18 -11.56
C VAL A 80 5.70 -19.29 -11.08
N SER A 81 5.87 -19.49 -9.77
CA SER A 81 6.73 -20.57 -9.24
C SER A 81 6.16 -21.98 -9.49
N SER A 82 4.87 -22.11 -9.77
CA SER A 82 4.22 -23.38 -10.10
C SER A 82 4.32 -23.75 -11.59
N MET A 83 4.75 -22.82 -12.45
CA MET A 83 5.02 -23.10 -13.85
C MET A 83 6.38 -23.80 -13.98
N PRO A 84 6.45 -25.00 -14.57
CA PRO A 84 7.69 -25.73 -14.80
C PRO A 84 8.57 -25.08 -15.87
#